data_AF-A0A7G3LBA9-F1
#
_entry.id   AF-A0A7G3LBA9-F1
#
_cell.length_a   1.000
_cell.length_b   1.000
_cell.length_c   1.000
_cell.angle_alpha   90.00
_cell.angle_beta   90.00
_cell.angle_gamma   90.00
#
_symmetry.space_group_name_H-M   'P 1'
#
loop_
_entity.id
_entity.type
_entity.pdbx_description
1 polymer ?
#
loop_
_entity_poly.entity_id
_entity_poly.type
_entity_poly.pdbx_seq_one_letter_code
_entity_poly.pdbx_strand_id
1 'polypeptide(L)' 'MKKWQIPRFINTDKAPAYGRALALLKREGRCPSDVEHRQIKYRNNVIECDHGKLKRIIGATLDLNP' A
#
# COMPACT_ATOMS: atom_id res chain seq x y z
N MET A 1 -7.31 -16.87 6.32
CA MET A 1 -7.37 -15.39 6.20
C MET A 1 -8.78 -14.93 6.51
N LYS A 2 -8.93 -13.84 7.26
CA LYS A 2 -10.23 -13.19 7.47
C LYS A 2 -10.67 -12.50 6.18
N LYS A 3 -11.98 -12.42 5.91
CA LYS A 3 -12.53 -11.87 4.66
C LYS A 3 -12.03 -10.45 4.34
N TRP A 4 -11.84 -9.61 5.35
CA TRP A 4 -11.31 -8.24 5.22
C TRP A 4 -9.81 -8.16 4.92
N GLN A 5 -9.07 -9.26 4.99
CA GLN A 5 -7.66 -9.30 4.62
C GLN A 5 -7.46 -9.49 3.10
N ILE A 6 -8.53 -9.83 2.37
CA ILE A 6 -8.49 -10.04 0.93
C ILE A 6 -9.14 -8.83 0.25
N PRO A 7 -8.35 -7.87 -0.24
CA PRO A 7 -8.90 -6.69 -0.89
C PRO A 7 -9.46 -7.04 -2.27
N ARG A 8 -10.54 -6.39 -2.68
CA ARG A 8 -10.99 -6.43 -4.09
C ARG A 8 -10.15 -5.52 -4.99
N PHE A 9 -9.58 -4.46 -4.43
CA PHE A 9 -8.81 -3.45 -5.16
C PHE A 9 -7.55 -3.10 -4.38
N ILE A 10 -6.40 -3.05 -5.07
CA ILE A 10 -5.14 -2.50 -4.55
C ILE A 10 -4.86 -1.21 -5.31
N ASN A 11 -4.71 -0.10 -4.59
CA ASN A 11 -4.31 1.18 -5.17
C ASN A 11 -2.84 1.44 -4.84
N THR A 12 -2.05 1.85 -5.82
CA THR A 12 -0.66 2.25 -5.63
C THR A 12 -0.39 3.61 -6.26
N ASP A 13 0.80 4.15 -6.03
CA ASP A 13 1.33 5.22 -6.87
C ASP A 13 1.72 4.69 -8.28
N LYS A 14 2.31 5.57 -9.10
CA LYS A 14 2.69 5.29 -10.49
C LYS A 14 4.04 4.59 -10.67
N ALA A 15 4.69 4.12 -9.60
CA ALA A 15 5.97 3.45 -9.69
C ALA A 15 5.85 2.17 -10.54
N PRO A 16 6.80 1.92 -11.45
CA PRO A 16 6.73 0.80 -12.40
C PRO A 16 6.86 -0.58 -11.73
N ALA A 17 7.39 -0.63 -10.50
CA ALA A 17 7.62 -1.88 -9.78
C ALA A 17 6.33 -2.65 -9.45
N TYR A 18 5.22 -1.94 -9.17
CA TYR A 18 3.99 -2.56 -8.65
C TYR A 18 3.32 -3.52 -9.62
N GLY A 19 3.29 -3.19 -10.92
CA GLY A 19 2.65 -4.05 -11.92
C GLY A 19 3.33 -5.42 -11.99
N ARG A 20 4.67 -5.44 -12.03
CA ARG A 20 5.44 -6.69 -12.02
C ARG A 20 5.28 -7.45 -10.71
N ALA A 21 5.34 -6.76 -9.57
CA ALA A 21 5.18 -7.39 -8.26
C ALA A 21 3.81 -8.07 -8.12
N LEU A 22 2.72 -7.39 -8.52
CA LEU A 22 1.37 -7.96 -8.47
C LEU A 22 1.21 -9.15 -9.41
N ALA A 23 1.77 -9.11 -10.61
CA ALA A 23 1.74 -10.24 -11.53
C ALA A 23 2.45 -11.49 -10.96
N LEU A 24 3.61 -11.29 -10.32
CA LEU A 24 4.35 -12.37 -9.65
C LEU A 24 3.55 -12.95 -8.48
N LEU A 25 2.97 -12.09 -7.63
CA LEU A 25 2.16 -12.53 -6.49
C LEU A 25 0.91 -13.31 -6.92
N LYS A 26 0.27 -12.91 -8.03
CA LYS A 26 -0.86 -13.66 -8.62
C LYS A 26 -0.42 -15.04 -9.11
N ARG A 27 0.73 -15.11 -9.81
CA ARG A 27 1.30 -16.37 -10.29
C ARG A 27 1.69 -17.32 -9.15
N GLU A 28 2.20 -16.79 -8.04
CA GLU A 28 2.56 -17.54 -6.84
C GLU A 28 1.34 -17.95 -5.99
N GLY A 29 0.12 -17.53 -6.35
CA GLY A 29 -1.09 -17.79 -5.56
C GLY A 29 -1.18 -16.98 -4.25
N ARG A 30 -0.32 -15.97 -4.08
CA ARG A 30 -0.25 -15.12 -2.89
C ARG A 30 -1.17 -13.89 -2.97
N CYS A 31 -1.63 -13.56 -4.18
CA CYS A 31 -2.64 -12.55 -4.44
C CYS A 31 -3.75 -13.18 -5.29
N PRO A 32 -5.03 -13.05 -4.92
CA PRO A 32 -6.11 -13.56 -5.75
C PRO A 32 -6.11 -12.94 -7.16
N SER A 33 -6.47 -13.75 -8.16
CA SER A 33 -6.43 -13.34 -9.57
C SER A 33 -7.42 -12.20 -9.87
N ASP A 34 -8.54 -12.16 -9.15
CA ASP A 34 -9.62 -11.17 -9.24
C ASP A 34 -9.31 -9.84 -8.55
N VAL A 35 -8.20 -9.71 -7.83
CA VAL A 35 -7.78 -8.42 -7.27
C VAL A 35 -7.41 -7.46 -8.40
N GLU A 36 -8.10 -6.32 -8.46
CA GLU A 36 -7.81 -5.26 -9.43
C GLU A 36 -6.72 -4.31 -8.93
N HIS A 37 -5.82 -3.90 -9.82
CA HIS A 37 -4.79 -2.89 -9.56
C HIS A 37 -5.23 -1.52 -10.09
N ARG A 38 -5.11 -0.48 -9.26
CA ARG A 38 -5.46 0.91 -9.60
C ARG A 38 -4.31 1.85 -9.27
N GLN A 39 -4.22 2.95 -10.01
CA GLN A 39 -3.21 3.99 -9.81
C GLN A 39 -3.87 5.37 -9.72
N ILE A 40 -4.78 5.52 -8.75
CA ILE A 40 -5.58 6.74 -8.57
C ILE A 40 -4.89 7.64 -7.54
N LYS A 41 -4.40 8.80 -7.99
CA LYS A 41 -3.60 9.74 -7.19
C LYS A 41 -4.27 10.13 -5.86
N TYR A 42 -5.53 10.57 -5.90
CA TYR A 42 -6.21 11.08 -4.70
C TYR A 42 -6.50 9.99 -3.65
N ARG A 43 -6.52 8.71 -4.04
CA ARG A 43 -6.72 7.59 -3.10
C ARG A 43 -5.47 7.30 -2.28
N ASN A 44 -4.30 7.79 -2.69
CA ASN A 44 -3.07 7.67 -1.91
C ASN A 44 -3.02 8.65 -0.74
N ASN A 45 -3.84 9.71 -0.72
CA ASN A 45 -3.81 10.73 0.33
C ASN A 45 -4.01 10.18 1.74
N VAL A 46 -4.83 9.12 1.90
CA VAL A 46 -5.04 8.46 3.20
C VAL A 46 -3.74 7.82 3.68
N ILE A 47 -3.05 7.11 2.79
CA ILE A 47 -1.79 6.43 3.07
C ILE A 47 -0.70 7.46 3.41
N GLU A 48 -0.62 8.58 2.67
CA GLU A 48 0.33 9.66 2.98
C GLU A 48 0.05 10.37 4.31
N CYS A 49 -1.23 10.52 4.67
CA CYS A 49 -1.60 11.08 5.98
C CYS A 49 -1.16 10.17 7.12
N ASP A 50 -1.39 8.86 6.97
CA ASP A 50 -0.96 7.86 7.95
C ASP A 50 0.58 7.78 8.04
N HIS A 51 1.29 7.89 6.91
CA HIS A 51 2.74 8.05 6.90
C HIS A 51 3.20 9.27 7.71
N GLY A 52 2.53 10.41 7.56
CA GLY A 52 2.84 11.62 8.31
C GLY A 52 2.65 11.46 9.82
N LYS A 53 1.57 10.78 10.24
CA LYS A 53 1.34 10.45 11.66
C LYS A 53 2.45 9.55 12.20
N LEU A 54 2.80 8.50 11.47
CA LEU A 54 3.86 7.57 11.87
C LEU A 54 5.21 8.27 12.00
N LYS A 55 5.58 9.10 11.02
CA LYS A 55 6.83 9.90 11.07
C LYS A 55 6.85 10.82 12.29
N ARG A 56 5.72 11.45 12.65
CA ARG A 56 5.64 12.31 13.85
C ARG A 56 5.84 11.50 15.14
N ILE A 57 5.21 10.34 15.27
CA ILE A 57 5.37 9.47 16.44
C ILE A 57 6.83 8.99 16.56
N ILE A 58 7.41 8.53 15.45
CA ILE A 58 8.80 8.06 15.41
C ILE A 58 9.77 9.19 15.74
N GLY A 59 9.55 10.38 15.16
CA GLY A 59 10.36 11.57 15.44
C GLY A 59 10.36 11.94 16.92
N ALA A 60 9.17 11.98 17.54
CA ALA A 60 9.03 12.25 18.97
C ALA A 60 9.63 11.16 19.86
N THR A 61 9.62 9.90 19.41
CA THR A 61 10.16 8.76 20.19
C THR A 61 11.68 8.70 20.17
N LEU A 62 12.29 9.12 19.05
CA LEU A 62 13.74 9.02 18.82
C LEU A 62 14.47 10.35 19.06
N ASP A 63 13.81 11.37 19.62
CA ASP A 63 14.29 12.75 19.69
C ASP A 63 14.79 13.31 18.35
N LEU A 64 14.26 12.78 17.25
CA LEU A 64 14.47 13.29 15.89
C LEU A 64 13.42 14.37 15.64
N ASN A 65 13.46 15.43 16.44
CA ASN A 65 12.71 16.63 16.11
C ASN A 65 13.42 17.33 14.92
N PRO A 66 12.67 17.77 13.90
CA PRO A 66 13.23 18.59 12.82
C PRO A 66 13.74 19.94 13.34
#